data_AF-A0A960V5U6-F1
#
_entry.id   AF-A0A960V5U6-F1
#
_cell.length_a   1.000
_cell.length_b   1.000
_cell.length_c   1.000
_cell.angle_alpha   90.00
_cell.angle_beta   90.00
_cell.angle_gamma   90.00
#
_symmetry.space_group_name_H-M   'P 1'
#
loop_
_entity.id
_entity.type
_entity.pdbx_description
1 polymer ?
#
loop_
_entity_poly.entity_id
_entity_poly.type
_entity_poly.pdbx_seq_one_letter_code
_entity_poly.pdbx_strand_id
1 'polypeptide(L)' 'SYVRQEQKKESDLDLLVEFSNEDGLGLLEFINLENFLSEELNIKVDLVMKDSLKETIKSYIMKEAVHII' A
#
# COMPACT_ATOMS: atom_id res chain seq x y z
N SER A 1 0.33 9.61 2.78
CA SER A 1 0.03 11.06 2.93
C SER A 1 -0.95 11.69 1.92
N TYR A 2 -1.75 10.90 1.19
CA TYR A 2 -2.61 11.43 0.11
C TYR A 2 -3.88 12.16 0.61
N VAL A 3 -4.40 11.75 1.77
CA VAL A 3 -5.69 12.22 2.30
C VAL A 3 -5.56 13.53 3.10
N ARG A 4 -4.33 13.91 3.49
CA ARG A 4 -4.05 15.01 4.43
C ARG A 4 -3.35 16.22 3.81
N GLN A 5 -3.06 16.20 2.50
CA GLN A 5 -2.41 17.31 1.76
C GLN A 5 -1.01 17.74 2.29
N GLU A 6 -0.28 16.88 3.00
CA GLU A 6 1.06 17.16 3.55
C GLU A 6 2.22 16.63 2.69
N GLN A 7 2.09 16.60 1.35
CA GLN A 7 3.17 16.09 0.50
C GLN A 7 4.40 17.02 0.45
N LYS A 8 5.59 16.46 0.70
CA LYS A 8 6.86 16.98 0.17
C LYS A 8 7.12 16.35 -1.20
N LYS A 9 7.91 17.00 -2.07
CA LYS A 9 8.21 16.60 -3.47
C LYS A 9 8.75 15.16 -3.68
N GLU A 10 9.11 14.45 -2.61
CA GLU A 10 9.60 13.06 -2.59
C GLU A 10 8.62 12.14 -1.86
N SER A 11 7.31 12.34 -2.05
CA SER A 11 6.33 11.64 -1.24
C SER A 11 6.24 10.17 -1.61
N ASP A 12 6.45 9.33 -0.61
CA ASP A 12 6.23 7.89 -0.64
C ASP A 12 4.72 7.60 -0.88
N LEU A 13 4.41 6.68 -1.80
CA LEU A 13 3.06 6.19 -2.07
C LEU A 13 2.82 4.90 -1.28
N ASP A 14 2.14 5.02 -0.13
CA ASP A 14 1.74 3.86 0.67
C ASP A 14 0.50 3.19 0.07
N LEU A 15 0.60 1.91 -0.31
CA LEU A 15 -0.52 1.13 -0.84
C LEU A 15 -0.89 0.01 0.13
N LEU A 16 -2.11 0.06 0.64
CA LEU A 16 -2.67 -1.01 1.45
C LEU A 16 -3.22 -2.11 0.54
N VAL A 17 -2.65 -3.30 0.62
CA VAL A 17 -2.99 -4.44 -0.25
C VAL A 17 -3.55 -5.61 0.55
N GLU A 18 -4.51 -6.31 -0.05
CA GLU A 18 -5.11 -7.54 0.45
C GLU A 18 -5.11 -8.54 -0.70
N PHE A 19 -4.47 -9.69 -0.50
CA PHE A 19 -4.38 -10.73 -1.50
C PHE A 19 -5.46 -11.77 -1.26
N SER A 20 -6.19 -12.14 -2.31
CA SER A 20 -7.34 -13.05 -2.22
C SER A 20 -6.96 -14.53 -2.19
N ASN A 21 -5.67 -14.85 -2.29
CA ASN A 21 -5.18 -16.22 -2.23
C ASN A 21 -4.89 -16.63 -0.77
N GLU A 22 -5.25 -17.86 -0.40
CA GLU A 22 -5.03 -18.37 0.95
C GLU A 22 -3.54 -18.47 1.33
N ASP A 23 -2.66 -18.59 0.32
CA ASP A 23 -1.20 -18.69 0.49
C ASP A 23 -0.48 -17.33 0.61
N GLY A 24 -1.18 -16.21 0.35
CA GLY A 24 -0.58 -14.87 0.28
C GLY A 24 0.45 -14.72 -0.85
N LEU A 25 1.22 -13.63 -0.83
CA LEU A 25 2.39 -13.46 -1.71
C LEU A 25 3.67 -13.83 -0.97
N GLY A 26 4.57 -14.55 -1.63
CA GLY A 26 5.92 -14.75 -1.13
C GLY A 26 6.68 -13.42 -1.06
N LEU A 27 7.69 -13.35 -0.19
CA LEU A 27 8.50 -12.14 0.02
C LEU A 27 9.10 -11.58 -1.29
N LEU A 28 9.59 -12.47 -2.18
CA LEU A 28 10.18 -12.05 -3.45
C LEU A 28 9.14 -11.46 -4.39
N GLU A 29 7.95 -12.04 -4.45
CA GLU A 29 6.87 -11.55 -5.30
C GLU A 29 6.33 -10.21 -4.78
N PHE A 30 6.28 -10.07 -3.46
CA PHE A 30 5.94 -8.81 -2.79
C PHE A 30 6.92 -7.68 -3.15
N ILE A 31 8.23 -7.95 -3.03
CA ILE A 31 9.28 -6.98 -3.40
C ILE A 31 9.24 -6.67 -4.90
N ASN A 32 9.02 -7.68 -5.75
CA ASN A 32 8.90 -7.47 -7.19
C ASN A 32 7.71 -6.57 -7.54
N LEU A 33 6.58 -6.73 -6.84
CA LEU A 33 5.41 -5.87 -7.04
C LEU A 33 5.68 -4.43 -6.60
N GLU A 34 6.35 -4.23 -5.46
CA GLU A 34 6.73 -2.90 -4.98
C GLU A 34 7.66 -2.18 -5.98
N ASN A 35 8.68 -2.89 -6.48
CA ASN A 35 9.60 -2.37 -7.48
C ASN A 35 8.88 -2.06 -8.80
N PHE A 36 8.04 -2.98 -9.29
CA PHE A 36 7.28 -2.81 -10.52
C PHE A 36 6.39 -1.55 -10.46
N LEU A 37 5.64 -1.37 -9.38
CA LEU A 37 4.78 -0.19 -9.20
C LEU A 37 5.61 1.08 -9.06
N SER A 38 6.75 1.02 -8.38
CA SER A 38 7.65 2.16 -8.24
C SER A 38 8.23 2.62 -9.58
N GLU A 39 8.61 1.68 -10.44
CA GLU A 39 9.12 1.94 -11.79
C GLU A 39 8.03 2.52 -12.68
N GLU A 40 6.84 1.91 -12.72
CA GLU A 40 5.73 2.35 -13.57
C GLU A 40 5.18 3.72 -13.18
N LEU A 41 5.14 4.02 -11.88
CA LEU A 41 4.65 5.31 -11.35
C LEU A 41 5.75 6.37 -11.25
N ASN A 42 7.02 5.98 -11.40
CA ASN A 42 8.20 6.82 -11.20
C ASN A 42 8.19 7.56 -9.85
N ILE A 43 7.63 6.92 -8.83
CA ILE A 43 7.47 7.38 -7.45
C ILE A 43 7.76 6.17 -6.57
N LYS A 44 8.41 6.36 -5.42
CA LYS A 44 8.63 5.26 -4.47
C LYS A 44 7.29 4.75 -3.92
N VAL A 45 7.04 3.45 -4.07
CA VAL A 45 5.86 2.77 -3.53
C VAL A 45 6.26 1.97 -2.30
N ASP A 46 5.44 1.99 -1.24
CA ASP A 46 5.56 1.12 -0.07
C ASP A 46 4.29 0.27 0.04
N LEU A 47 4.44 -1.05 -0.06
CA LEU A 47 3.31 -1.97 0.05
C LEU A 47 3.09 -2.33 1.51
N VAL A 48 1.85 -2.24 1.98
CA VAL A 48 1.47 -2.60 3.35
C VAL A 48 0.37 -3.65 3.32
N MET A 49 0.63 -4.81 3.94
CA MET A 49 -0.37 -5.87 4.09
C MET A 49 -1.50 -5.40 5.01
N LYS A 50 -2.74 -5.46 4.54
CA LYS A 50 -3.93 -5.09 5.32
C LYS A 50 -4.03 -5.82 6.67
N ASP A 51 -3.56 -7.06 6.74
CA ASP A 51 -3.62 -7.89 7.95
C ASP A 51 -2.51 -7.59 8.97
N SER A 52 -1.50 -6.81 8.59
CA SER A 52 -0.50 -6.29 9.53
C SER A 52 -1.02 -5.13 10.39
N LEU A 53 -2.18 -4.56 10.02
CA LEU A 53 -2.80 -3.48 10.77
C LEU A 53 -3.60 -4.03 11.96
N LYS A 54 -3.38 -3.46 13.15
CA LYS A 54 -4.28 -3.67 14.30
C LYS A 54 -5.71 -3.31 13.89
N GLU A 55 -6.68 -4.16 14.23
CA GLU A 55 -8.13 -4.00 13.98
C GLU A 55 -8.65 -2.57 14.23
N THR A 56 -8.19 -1.95 15.32
CA THR A 56 -8.57 -0.57 15.69
C THR A 56 -8.13 0.47 14.64
N ILE A 57 -6.96 0.28 14.04
CA ILE A 57 -6.38 1.16 13.00
C ILE A 57 -6.97 0.83 11.63
N LYS A 58 -7.24 -0.45 11.35
CA LYS A 58 -7.88 -0.94 10.11
C LYS A 58 -9.20 -0.21 9.84
N SER A 59 -10.04 -0.05 10.87
CA SER A 59 -11.33 0.67 10.75
C SER A 59 -11.21 2.16 10.40
N TYR A 60 -10.10 2.79 10.78
CA TYR A 60 -9.85 4.22 10.55
C TYR A 60 -9.22 4.42 9.16
N ILE A 61 -8.24 3.59 8.78
CA ILE A 61 -7.59 3.64 7.47
C ILE A 61 -8.56 3.24 6.35
N MET A 62 -9.45 2.26 6.56
CA MET A 62 -10.46 1.89 5.55
C MET A 62 -11.43 3.03 5.21
N LYS A 63 -11.61 4.03 6.09
CA LYS A 63 -12.43 5.22 5.79
C LYS A 63 -11.68 6.26 4.95
N GLU A 64 -10.36 6.25 4.99
CA GLU A 64 -9.49 7.18 4.27
C GLU A 64 -8.90 6.55 2.99
N ALA A 65 -8.93 5.22 2.87
CA ALA A 65 -8.40 4.48 1.74
C ALA A 65 -9.26 4.69 0.48
N VAL A 66 -8.60 5.05 -0.62
CA VAL A 66 -9.23 5.11 -1.94
C VAL A 66 -9.12 3.73 -2.57
N HIS A 67 -10.25 3.07 -2.76
CA HIS A 67 -10.33 1.80 -3.49
C HIS A 67 -10.19 2.08 -4.99
N ILE A 68 -9.16 1.53 -5.62
CA ILE A 68 -9.02 1.47 -7.07
C ILE A 68 -9.60 0.13 -7.53
N ILE A 69 -10.60 0.18 -8.40
CA ILE A 69 -11.36 -0.98 -8.93
C ILE A 69 -10.82 -1.41 -10.29
#